data_AF-A0A1Z9N5U1-F1
#
_entry.id   AF-A0A1Z9N5U1-F1
#
_cell.length_a   1.000
_cell.length_b   1.000
_cell.length_c   1.000
_cell.angle_alpha   90.00
_cell.angle_beta   90.00
_cell.angle_gamma   90.00
#
_symmetry.space_group_name_H-M   'P 1'
#
loop_
_entity.id
_entity.type
_entity.pdbx_description
1 polymer ?
#
loop_
_entity_poly.entity_id
_entity_poly.type
_entity_poly.pdbx_seq_one_letter_code
_entity_poly.pdbx_strand_id
1 'polypeptide(L)' 'TLRQVVIEPGGEADRVFTMLMGDEVPPRREFIEQNAKYANIDV' A
#
# COMPACT_ATOMS: atom_id res chain seq x y z
N THR A 1 20.47 5.59 13.38
CA THR A 1 19.89 6.84 13.91
C THR A 1 18.39 6.68 14.01
N LEU A 2 17.73 7.28 15.01
CA LEU A 2 16.27 7.27 15.10
C LEU A 2 15.66 8.21 14.05
N ARG A 3 14.53 7.82 13.46
CA ARG A 3 13.74 8.66 12.57
C ARG A 3 12.35 8.86 13.17
N GLN A 4 11.93 10.12 13.24
CA GLN A 4 10.57 10.47 13.60
C GLN A 4 9.68 10.32 12.36
N VAL A 5 8.58 9.58 12.49
CA VAL A 5 7.56 9.45 11.44
C VAL A 5 6.50 10.52 11.68
N VAL A 6 6.14 11.25 10.63
CA VAL A 6 5.09 12.28 10.65
C VAL A 6 3.98 11.83 9.72
N ILE A 7 2.73 11.95 10.17
CA ILE A 7 1.55 11.67 9.35
C ILE A 7 1.04 13.00 8.81
N GLU A 8 0.98 13.11 7.48
CA GLU A 8 0.45 14.31 6.83
C GLU A 8 -1.09 14.34 6.97
N PRO A 9 -1.68 15.53 7.20
CA PRO A 9 -3.13 15.67 7.21
C PRO A 9 -3.71 15.42 5.80
N GLY A 10 -4.94 14.91 5.74
CA GLY A 10 -5.64 14.69 4.45
C GLY A 10 -6.15 13.27 4.21
N GLY A 11 -6.09 12.37 5.20
CA GLY A 11 -6.72 11.04 5.11
C GLY A 11 -6.05 10.05 4.16
N GLU A 12 -4.98 10.46 3.47
CA GLU A 12 -4.24 9.57 2.55
C GLU A 12 -3.63 8.38 3.28
N ALA A 13 -3.19 8.58 4.54
CA ALA A 13 -2.73 7.48 5.39
C ALA A 13 -3.82 6.41 5.55
N ASP A 14 -5.05 6.80 5.87
CA ASP A 14 -6.18 5.88 6.07
C ASP A 14 -6.52 5.12 4.78
N ARG A 15 -6.46 5.81 3.63
CA ARG A 15 -6.66 5.21 2.31
C ARG A 15 -5.61 4.13 2.04
N VAL A 16 -4.33 4.45 2.25
CA VAL A 16 -3.22 3.52 2.03
C VAL A 16 -3.29 2.33 3.01
N PHE A 17 -3.63 2.57 4.28
CA PHE A 17 -3.85 1.50 5.25
C PHE A 17 -4.97 0.55 4.81
N THR A 18 -6.11 1.10 4.40
CA THR A 18 -7.25 0.29 3.93
C THR A 18 -6.88 -0.54 2.71
N MET A 19 -6.20 0.04 1.72
CA MET A 19 -5.79 -0.65 0.50
C MET A 19 -4.78 -1.78 0.77
N LEU A 20 -3.81 -1.57 1.66
CA LEU A 20 -2.71 -2.53 1.87
C LEU A 20 -2.99 -3.56 2.97
N MET A 21 -3.78 -3.17 3.97
CA MET A 21 -4.02 -3.96 5.19
C MET A 21 -5.50 -4.37 5.36
N GLY A 22 -6.38 -3.95 4.46
CA GLY A 22 -7.78 -4.37 4.44
C GLY A 22 -7.96 -5.80 3.91
N ASP A 23 -9.21 -6.24 3.95
CA ASP A 23 -9.59 -7.61 3.57
C ASP A 23 -9.66 -7.81 2.06
N GLU A 24 -9.81 -6.73 1.29
CA GLU A 24 -9.92 -6.78 -0.16
C GLU A 24 -8.57 -7.10 -0.82
N VAL A 25 -8.51 -8.27 -1.48
CA VAL A 25 -7.33 -8.70 -2.24
C VAL A 25 -7.11 -7.93 -3.55
N PRO A 26 -8.14 -7.62 -4.38
CA PRO A 26 -7.96 -6.94 -5.66
C PRO A 26 -7.17 -5.61 -5.60
N PRO A 27 -7.53 -4.61 -4.76
CA PRO A 27 -6.85 -3.32 -4.77
C PRO A 27 -5.37 -3.44 -4.33
N ARG A 28 -5.08 -4.37 -3.42
CA ARG A 28 -3.71 -4.68 -3.02
C ARG A 28 -2.90 -5.33 -4.15
N ARG A 29 -3.51 -6.24 -4.92
CA ARG A 29 -2.83 -6.89 -6.06
C ARG A 29 -2.42 -5.84 -7.10
N GLU A 30 -3.37 -4.99 -7.51
CA GLU A 30 -3.10 -3.91 -8.49
C GLU A 30 -1.98 -2.99 -8.02
N PHE A 31 -1.98 -2.61 -6.74
CA PHE A 31 -0.90 -1.80 -6.17
C PHE A 31 0.46 -2.48 -6.29
N ILE A 32 0.56 -3.77 -5.97
CA ILE A 32 1.82 -4.51 -6.04
C ILE A 32 2.29 -4.64 -7.49
N GLU A 33 1.40 -4.95 -8.43
CA GLU A 33 1.74 -5.07 -9.85
C GLU A 33 2.25 -3.77 -10.46
N GLN A 34 1.68 -2.64 -10.06
CA GLN A 34 2.11 -1.32 -10.56
C GLN A 34 3.45 -0.85 -9.98
N ASN A 35 3.80 -1.26 -8.76
CA ASN A 35 4.93 -0.69 -8.03
C ASN A 35 6.11 -1.65 -7.82
N ALA A 36 5.88 -2.97 -7.94
CA ALA A 36 6.94 -3.96 -7.74
C ALA A 36 7.68 -4.24 -9.05
N LYS A 37 9.01 -4.23 -8.96
CA LYS A 37 9.91 -4.44 -10.11
C LYS A 37 9.76 -5.79 -10.82
N TYR A 38 9.21 -6.80 -10.13
CA TYR A 38 9.10 -8.18 -10.63
C TYR A 38 7.79 -8.87 -10.21
N ALA A 39 6.66 -8.14 -10.18
CA ALA A 39 5.39 -8.74 -9.82
C ALA A 39 4.74 -9.45 -11.02
N ASN A 40 4.64 -10.78 -10.93
CA ASN A 40 3.68 -11.60 -11.68
C ASN A 40 2.90 -12.39 -10.62
N ILE A 41 1.69 -11.95 -10.27
CA ILE A 41 0.94 -12.49 -9.12
C ILE A 41 0.04 -13.67 -9.50
N ASP A 42 -0.18 -13.90 -10.80
CA ASP A 42 -1.10 -14.91 -11.32
C ASP A 42 -0.40 -16.16 -11.93
N VAL A 43 0.78 -16.53 -11.43
CA VAL A 43 1.53 -17.74 -11.88
C VAL A 43 1.22 -18.95 -11.01
#